data_AF-A0A835P8C5-F1
#
_entry.id   AF-A0A835P8C5-F1
#
_cell.length_a   1.000
_cell.length_b   1.000
_cell.length_c   1.000
_cell.angle_alpha   90.00
_cell.angle_beta   90.00
_cell.angle_gamma   90.00
#
_symmetry.space_group_name_H-M   'P 1'
#
loop_
_entity.id
_entity.type
_entity.pdbx_description
1 polymer ?
#
loop_
_entity_poly.entity_id
_entity_poly.type
_entity_poly.pdbx_seq_one_letter_code
_entity_poly.pdbx_strand_id
1 'polypeptide(L)' 'MKLDPERYEAELLLIYGHFESSLHLFLQQSMLSSSSDLVVSKDLGDLTMFLAHMTPYYPRRLTEFPH' A
#
# COMPACT_ATOMS: atom_id res chain seq x y z
N MET A 1 -13.45 -7.33 -3.59
CA MET A 1 -12.35 -6.58 -4.28
C MET A 1 -11.96 -7.18 -5.63
N LYS A 2 -11.67 -8.49 -5.78
CA LYS A 2 -11.35 -9.09 -7.10
C LYS A 2 -12.56 -9.42 -7.98
N LEU A 3 -13.69 -9.76 -7.36
CA LEU A 3 -14.92 -10.19 -8.04
C LEU A 3 -15.80 -9.03 -8.55
N ASP A 4 -15.62 -7.83 -7.98
CA ASP A 4 -16.42 -6.65 -8.30
C ASP A 4 -15.57 -5.38 -8.13
N PRO A 5 -14.57 -5.17 -9.00
CA PRO A 5 -13.58 -4.11 -8.81
C PRO A 5 -14.21 -2.71 -8.79
N GLU A 6 -15.30 -2.47 -9.53
CA GLU A 6 -15.96 -1.16 -9.55
C GLU A 6 -16.54 -0.78 -8.18
N ARG A 7 -17.15 -1.75 -7.49
CA ARG A 7 -17.77 -1.49 -6.19
C ARG A 7 -16.78 -1.29 -5.05
N TYR A 8 -15.59 -1.90 -5.16
CA TYR A 8 -14.56 -1.85 -4.12
C TYR A 8 -13.47 -0.80 -4.40
N GLU A 9 -13.67 0.06 -5.40
CA GLU A 9 -12.72 1.10 -5.77
C GLU A 9 -12.45 2.07 -4.61
N ALA A 10 -13.49 2.47 -3.87
CA ALA A 10 -13.36 3.36 -2.73
C ALA A 10 -12.52 2.73 -1.60
N GLU A 11 -12.79 1.46 -1.26
CA GLU A 11 -12.03 0.72 -0.27
C GLU A 11 -10.57 0.52 -0.71
N LEU A 12 -10.33 0.25 -1.99
CA LEU A 12 -8.97 0.17 -2.53
C LEU A 12 -8.22 1.49 -2.35
N LEU A 13 -8.86 2.62 -2.64
CA LEU A 13 -8.24 3.95 -2.48
C LEU A 13 -7.88 4.24 -1.01
N LEU A 14 -8.71 3.79 -0.06
CA LEU A 14 -8.38 3.90 1.37
C LEU A 14 -7.14 3.06 1.73
N ILE A 15 -7.05 1.83 1.22
CA ILE A 15 -5.88 0.96 1.44
C ILE A 15 -4.63 1.56 0.79
N TYR A 16 -4.76 2.12 -0.41
CA TYR A 16 -3.64 2.76 -1.11
C TYR A 16 -3.15 4.02 -0.38
N GLY A 17 -4.06 4.86 0.11
CA GLY A 17 -3.70 6.02 0.93
C GLY A 17 -3.06 5.63 2.28
N HIS A 18 -3.49 4.52 2.87
CA HIS A 18 -2.85 3.95 4.07
C HIS A 18 -1.44 3.46 3.74
N PHE A 19 -1.23 2.78 2.61
CA PHE A 19 0.10 2.40 2.12
C PHE A 19 1.02 3.61 1.94
N GLU A 20 0.57 4.67 1.27
CA GLU A 20 1.39 5.88 1.07
C GLU A 20 1.76 6.54 2.40
N SER A 21 0.82 6.59 3.35
CA SER A 21 1.06 7.13 4.69
C SER A 21 2.07 6.29 5.47
N SER A 22 1.92 4.97 5.47
CA SER A 22 2.85 4.04 6.11
C SER A 22 4.24 4.09 5.47
N LEU A 23 4.32 4.23 4.14
CA LEU A 23 5.58 4.39 3.41
C LEU A 23 6.29 5.69 3.82
N HIS A 24 5.56 6.81 3.86
CA HIS A 24 6.12 8.09 4.28
C HIS A 24 6.63 8.04 5.72
N LEU A 25 5.85 7.44 6.64
CA LEU A 25 6.29 7.25 8.03
C LEU A 25 7.52 6.36 8.12
N PHE A 26 7.57 5.26 7.37
CA PHE A 26 8.72 4.36 7.34
C PHE A 26 9.98 5.07 6.83
N LEU A 27 9.89 5.85 5.76
CA LEU A 27 11.00 6.64 5.23
C LEU A 27 11.44 7.73 6.21
N GLN A 28 10.50 8.41 6.86
CA GLN A 28 10.83 9.41 7.87
C GLN A 28 11.54 8.77 9.07
N GLN A 29 11.07 7.60 9.52
CA GLN A 29 11.71 6.84 10.59
C GLN A 29 13.13 6.42 10.19
N SER A 30 13.32 5.90 8.98
CA SER A 30 14.65 5.45 8.52
C SER A 30 15.67 6.59 8.40
N MET A 31 15.20 7.82 8.16
CA MET A 31 16.04 9.02 8.16
C MET A 31 16.41 9.50 9.57
N LEU A 32 15.53 9.29 10.56
CA LEU A 32 15.73 9.76 11.94
C LEU A 32 16.43 8.73 12.83
N SER A 33 16.26 7.43 12.56
CA SER A 33 16.91 6.34 13.28
C SER A 33 17.02 5.09 12.40
N SER A 34 18.07 4.28 12.60
CA SER A 34 18.19 2.98 11.92
C SER A 34 17.24 1.92 12.48
N SER A 35 16.37 2.28 13.44
CA SER A 35 15.42 1.39 14.09
C SER A 35 14.03 1.71 13.56
N SER A 36 13.73 1.22 12.36
CA SER A 36 12.37 1.21 11.83
C SER A 36 11.47 0.36 12.73
N ASP A 37 10.29 0.86 13.07
CA ASP A 37 9.32 0.12 13.89
C ASP A 37 8.91 -1.17 13.14
N LEU A 38 9.17 -2.33 13.75
CA LEU A 38 8.86 -3.65 13.21
C LEU A 38 7.38 -3.79 12.81
N VAL A 39 6.49 -3.07 13.50
CA VAL A 39 5.06 -3.06 13.19
C VAL A 39 4.81 -2.32 11.87
N VAL A 40 5.43 -1.14 11.70
CA VAL A 40 5.29 -0.32 10.48
C VAL A 40 5.90 -1.03 9.27
N SER A 41 7.08 -1.65 9.44
CA SER A 41 7.71 -2.39 8.33
C SER A 41 6.90 -3.61 7.90
N LYS A 42 6.29 -4.32 8.85
CA LYS A 42 5.46 -5.48 8.56
C LYS A 42 4.16 -5.08 7.87
N ASP A 43 3.46 -4.08 8.41
CA ASP A 43 2.22 -3.55 7.83
C ASP A 43 2.45 -3.06 6.40
N LEU A 44 3.55 -2.33 6.17
CA LEU A 44 3.94 -1.89 4.84
C LEU A 44 4.20 -3.05 3.88
N GLY A 45 4.84 -4.13 4.36
CA GLY A 45 5.06 -5.35 3.58
C GLY A 45 3.76 -6.06 3.21
N ASP A 46 2.83 -6.20 4.16
CA ASP A 46 1.52 -6.83 3.95
C ASP A 46 0.67 -6.02 2.95
N LEU A 47 0.68 -4.69 3.05
CA LEU A 47 0.02 -3.77 2.12
C LEU A 47 0.63 -3.84 0.72
N THR A 48 1.96 -3.89 0.63
CA THR A 48 2.68 -4.00 -0.64
C THR A 48 2.27 -5.28 -1.37
N MET A 49 2.27 -6.41 -0.64
CA MET A 49 1.86 -7.70 -1.18
C MET A 49 0.40 -7.70 -1.60
N PHE A 50 -0.48 -7.07 -0.81
CA PHE A 50 -1.90 -6.97 -1.16
C PHE A 50 -2.12 -6.14 -2.44
N LEU A 51 -1.52 -4.95 -2.53
CA LEU A 51 -1.68 -4.05 -3.66
C LEU A 51 -1.11 -4.65 -4.95
N ALA A 52 0.04 -5.31 -4.89
CA ALA A 52 0.62 -6.03 -6.03
C ALA A 52 -0.36 -7.07 -6.63
N HIS A 53 -1.09 -7.80 -5.77
CA HIS A 53 -2.11 -8.73 -6.22
C HIS A 53 -3.40 -8.06 -6.74
N MET A 54 -3.61 -6.79 -6.44
CA MET A 54 -4.76 -6.00 -6.90
C MET A 54 -4.47 -5.21 -8.18
N THR A 55 -3.19 -4.93 -8.49
CA THR A 55 -2.76 -4.23 -9.69
C THR A 55 -3.44 -4.68 -11.00
N PRO A 56 -3.57 -5.99 -11.32
CA PRO A 56 -4.24 -6.42 -12.55
C PRO A 56 -5.77 -6.14 -12.56
N TYR A 57 -6.38 -5.95 -11.40
CA TYR A 57 -7.82 -5.70 -11.26
C TYR A 57 -8.16 -4.21 -11.22
N TYR A 58 -7.18 -3.33 -10.94
CA TYR A 58 -7.36 -1.88 -10.83
C TYR A 58 -6.32 -1.09 -11.62
N PRO A 59 -6.19 -1.34 -12.94
CA PRO A 59 -5.13 -0.76 -13.77
C PRO A 59 -5.21 0.77 -13.90
N ARG A 60 -6.34 1.40 -13.57
CA ARG A 60 -6.48 2.86 -13.58
C ARG A 60 -6.02 3.53 -12.29
N ARG A 61 -6.03 2.80 -11.17
CA ARG A 61 -5.75 3.34 -9.83
C ARG A 61 -4.36 2.94 -9.33
N LEU A 62 -3.84 1.81 -9.80
CA LEU A 62 -2.54 1.27 -9.38
C LEU A 62 -1.49 1.35 -10.51
N THR A 63 -1.67 2.24 -11.49
CA THR A 63 -0.74 2.42 -12.62
C THR A 63 0.67 2.79 -12.18
N GLU A 64 0.78 3.57 -11.11
CA GLU A 64 2.05 4.04 -10.54
C GLU A 64 2.56 3.12 -9.43
N PHE A 65 1.81 2.06 -9.08
CA PHE A 65 2.26 1.10 -8.09
C PHE A 65 3.36 0.21 -8.70
N PRO A 66 4.53 0.08 -8.05
CA PRO A 66 5.64 -0.69 -8.59
C PRO A 66 5.26 -2.15 -8.82
N HIS A 67 5.66 -2.69 -9.98
CA HIS A 67 5.42 -4.06 -10.42
C HIS A 67 6.57 -5.00 -10.04
#